data_AF-A0A175QPS9-F1
#
_entry.id   AF-A0A175QPS9-F1
#
_cell.length_a   1.000
_cell.length_b   1.000
_cell.length_c   1.000
_cell.angle_alpha   90.00
_cell.angle_beta   90.00
_cell.angle_gamma   90.00
#
_symmetry.space_group_name_H-M   'P 1'
#
loop_
_entity.id
_entity.type
_entity.pdbx_description
1 polymer ?
#
loop_
_entity_poly.entity_id
_entity_poly.type
_entity_poly.pdbx_seq_one_letter_code
_entity_poly.pdbx_strand_id
1 'polypeptide(L)'
;TLRVVPGPQDDRFGTEVLRLFLSAPFALSSARDRMAQVLDGPVLTAGGGHDIVSDGTCAGSIQVPASGRPLVLMAERQTTGGYPKIATLASVDLPGLAQRPTGRHVRFRAVSQAEAEDALIVARAELGHCLDALEEKRLPRAKGGMR
;
A
#
# COMPACT_ATOMS: atom_id res chain seq x y z
N THR A 1 7.86 -7.86 -4.80
CA THR A 1 6.67 -7.44 -5.56
C THR A 1 5.53 -7.21 -4.58
N LEU A 2 4.63 -6.27 -4.86
CA LEU A 2 3.43 -5.97 -4.08
C LEU A 2 2.20 -6.15 -4.97
N ARG A 3 1.10 -6.68 -4.44
CA ARG A 3 -0.14 -6.94 -5.18
C ARG A 3 -1.00 -5.70 -5.23
N VAL A 4 -1.56 -5.41 -6.40
CA VAL A 4 -2.46 -4.28 -6.63
C VAL A 4 -3.69 -4.72 -7.40
N VAL A 5 -4.84 -4.15 -7.06
CA VAL A 5 -6.05 -4.24 -7.85
C VAL A 5 -6.11 -2.98 -8.74
N PRO A 6 -6.19 -3.09 -10.08
CA PRO A 6 -6.31 -1.92 -10.96
C PRO A 6 -7.53 -1.05 -10.62
N GLY A 7 -7.40 0.26 -10.83
CA GLY A 7 -8.48 1.21 -10.67
C GLY A 7 -8.63 1.82 -9.27
N PRO A 8 -9.71 2.60 -9.06
CA PRO A 8 -10.92 2.68 -9.89
C PRO A 8 -10.85 3.58 -11.13
N GLN A 9 -9.75 4.29 -11.40
CA GLN A 9 -9.59 5.12 -12.61
C GLN A 9 -8.43 4.65 -13.49
N ASP A 10 -8.20 3.34 -13.57
CA ASP A 10 -7.19 2.74 -14.44
C ASP A 10 -7.51 2.98 -15.93
N ASP A 11 -8.79 3.13 -16.28
CA ASP A 11 -9.29 3.54 -17.60
C ASP A 11 -8.74 4.90 -18.07
N ARG A 12 -8.33 5.78 -17.14
CA ARG A 12 -7.66 7.05 -17.45
C ARG A 12 -6.20 6.88 -17.86
N PHE A 13 -5.62 5.70 -17.71
CA PHE A 13 -4.24 5.41 -18.05
C PHE A 13 -4.21 4.50 -19.27
N GLY A 14 -3.48 4.91 -20.31
CA GLY A 14 -3.35 4.08 -21.50
C GLY A 14 -2.69 2.74 -21.18
N THR A 15 -2.93 1.73 -22.02
CA THR A 15 -2.39 0.37 -21.85
C THR A 15 -0.88 0.35 -21.64
N GLU A 16 -0.14 1.21 -22.34
CA GLU A 16 1.33 1.33 -22.17
C GLU A 16 1.72 1.87 -20.79
N VAL A 17 0.93 2.76 -20.20
CA VAL A 17 1.18 3.31 -18.86
C VAL A 17 0.89 2.26 -17.79
N LEU A 18 -0.19 1.49 -17.94
CA LEU A 18 -0.47 0.35 -17.07
C LEU A 18 0.63 -0.72 -17.17
N ARG A 19 1.07 -1.04 -18.39
CA ARG A 19 2.19 -1.97 -18.62
C ARG A 19 3.48 -1.47 -17.99
N LEU A 20 3.78 -0.17 -18.11
CA LEU A 20 4.93 0.46 -17.47
C LEU A 20 4.85 0.37 -15.95
N PHE A 21 3.70 0.73 -15.38
CA PHE A 21 3.44 0.65 -13.94
C PHE A 21 3.62 -0.76 -13.36
N LEU A 22 3.18 -1.79 -14.08
CA LEU A 22 3.26 -3.19 -13.63
C LEU A 22 4.63 -3.83 -13.90
N SER A 23 5.40 -3.35 -14.88
CA SER A 23 6.68 -3.95 -15.25
C SER A 23 7.90 -3.26 -14.64
N ALA A 24 7.83 -1.95 -14.42
CA ALA A 24 8.97 -1.15 -13.97
C ALA A 24 9.22 -1.25 -12.45
N PRO A 25 10.48 -1.16 -12.01
CA PRO A 25 10.80 -0.95 -10.62
C PRO A 25 10.56 0.52 -10.22
N PHE A 26 10.03 0.73 -9.01
CA PHE A 26 9.90 2.05 -8.38
C PHE A 26 10.67 2.04 -7.06
N ALA A 27 11.40 3.11 -6.76
CA ALA A 27 12.09 3.29 -5.49
C ALA A 27 11.20 4.07 -4.50
N LEU A 28 11.23 3.71 -3.22
CA LEU A 28 10.60 4.53 -2.18
C LEU A 28 11.39 5.84 -2.02
N SER A 29 10.73 6.97 -2.25
CA SER A 29 11.29 8.32 -2.11
C SER A 29 11.57 8.67 -0.64
N SER A 30 12.48 9.62 -0.41
CA SER A 30 12.69 10.27 0.89
C SER A 30 11.56 11.24 1.27
N ALA A 31 10.88 11.81 0.27
CA ALA A 31 9.67 12.60 0.47
C ALA A 31 8.50 11.64 0.76
N ARG A 32 8.35 11.23 2.01
CA ARG A 32 7.33 10.28 2.46
C ARG A 32 6.96 10.54 3.91
N ASP A 33 5.74 10.21 4.29
CA ASP A 33 5.25 10.35 5.65
C ASP A 33 4.10 9.37 5.92
N ARG A 34 3.31 9.64 6.97
CA ARG A 34 2.15 8.83 7.34
C ARG A 34 0.92 9.08 6.47
N MET A 35 0.93 10.11 5.62
CA MET A 35 -0.11 10.39 4.62
C MET A 35 0.12 9.58 3.34
N ALA A 36 1.35 9.58 2.81
CA ALA A 36 1.66 8.86 1.57
C ALA A 36 3.12 8.41 1.45
N GLN A 37 3.31 7.26 0.80
CA GLN A 37 4.61 6.84 0.28
C GLN A 37 4.74 7.31 -1.16
N VAL A 38 5.69 8.22 -1.42
CA VAL A 38 5.98 8.68 -2.79
C VAL A 38 6.95 7.72 -3.45
N LEU A 39 6.72 7.45 -4.73
CA LEU A 39 7.53 6.51 -5.51
C LEU A 39 8.31 7.24 -6.61
N ASP A 40 9.62 7.03 -6.63
CA ASP A 40 10.52 7.46 -7.69
C ASP A 40 10.64 6.38 -8.76
N GLY A 41 10.70 6.80 -10.02
CA GLY A 41 10.73 5.87 -11.15
C GLY A 41 10.14 6.52 -12.41
N PRO A 42 9.62 5.71 -13.33
CA PRO A 42 8.97 6.24 -14.53
C PRO A 42 7.80 7.15 -14.20
N VAL A 43 7.67 8.23 -14.96
CA VAL A 43 6.52 9.16 -14.88
C VAL A 43 5.32 8.50 -15.55
N LEU A 44 4.19 8.48 -14.85
CA LEU A 44 2.93 7.95 -15.35
C LEU A 44 2.02 9.11 -15.78
N THR A 45 1.47 9.04 -16.99
CA THR A 45 0.59 10.08 -17.53
C THR A 45 -0.84 9.57 -17.62
N ALA A 46 -1.80 10.36 -17.11
CA ALA A 46 -3.23 10.09 -17.27
C ALA A 46 -3.74 10.78 -18.55
N GLY A 47 -4.34 10.03 -19.46
CA GLY A 47 -4.77 10.51 -20.78
C GLY A 47 -5.85 11.59 -20.73
N GLY A 48 -6.70 11.59 -19.69
CA GLY A 48 -7.74 12.60 -19.43
C GLY A 48 -7.30 13.76 -18.53
N GLY A 49 -6.00 13.90 -18.28
CA GLY A 49 -5.45 14.83 -17.29
C GLY A 49 -5.36 14.23 -15.88
N HIS A 50 -4.61 14.92 -15.03
CA HIS A 50 -4.27 14.46 -13.68
C HIS A 50 -5.26 14.89 -12.60
N ASP A 51 -6.37 15.53 -13.00
CA ASP A 51 -7.41 15.96 -12.09
C ASP A 51 -8.72 15.21 -12.39
N ILE A 52 -9.40 14.80 -11.31
CA ILE A 52 -10.73 14.21 -11.29
C ILE A 52 -11.63 15.03 -10.37
N VAL A 53 -12.95 14.88 -10.52
CA VAL A 53 -13.86 15.31 -9.44
C VAL A 53 -13.45 14.57 -8.16
N SER A 54 -13.29 15.32 -7.07
CA SER A 54 -12.88 14.75 -5.79
C SER A 54 -13.76 13.56 -5.41
N ASP A 55 -13.11 12.45 -5.12
CA ASP A 55 -13.74 11.17 -4.81
C ASP A 55 -13.06 10.55 -3.59
N GLY A 56 -13.72 9.55 -2.99
CA GLY A 56 -13.22 8.83 -1.83
C GLY A 56 -11.85 8.19 -2.07
N THR A 57 -11.07 8.08 -1.00
CA THR A 57 -9.78 7.37 -1.02
C THR A 57 -9.70 6.27 0.03
N CYS A 58 -9.03 5.18 -0.33
CA CYS A 58 -8.80 4.04 0.55
C CYS A 58 -7.31 3.90 0.87
N ALA A 59 -7.00 3.22 1.98
CA ALA A 59 -5.62 2.93 2.32
C ALA A 59 -5.05 2.06 1.19
N GLY A 60 -3.87 2.42 0.70
CA GLY A 60 -3.25 1.75 -0.44
C GLY A 60 -3.68 2.26 -1.81
N SER A 61 -4.66 3.18 -1.93
CA SER A 61 -4.95 3.82 -3.21
C SER A 61 -3.68 4.47 -3.76
N ILE A 62 -3.41 4.29 -5.04
CA ILE A 62 -2.19 4.77 -5.71
C ILE A 62 -2.58 5.94 -6.61
N GLN A 63 -2.44 7.15 -6.09
CA GLN A 63 -2.75 8.39 -6.81
C GLN A 63 -1.60 8.78 -7.75
N VAL A 64 -1.94 9.30 -8.93
CA VAL A 64 -0.96 9.84 -9.89
C VAL A 64 -1.26 11.34 -10.14
N PRO A 65 -0.65 12.25 -9.37
CA PRO A 65 -0.79 13.70 -9.58
C PRO A 65 -0.07 14.17 -10.85
N ALA A 66 -0.14 15.46 -11.17
CA ALA A 66 0.48 16.07 -12.35
C ALA A 66 2.01 15.86 -12.48
N SER A 67 2.71 15.57 -11.38
CA SER A 67 4.13 15.18 -11.42
C SER A 67 4.36 13.79 -12.04
N GLY A 68 3.31 12.99 -12.20
CA GLY A 68 3.31 11.60 -12.65
C GLY A 68 4.01 10.62 -11.71
N ARG A 69 4.47 11.08 -10.54
CA ARG A 69 5.07 10.23 -9.49
C ARG A 69 3.97 9.59 -8.64
N PRO A 70 3.87 8.25 -8.58
CA PRO A 70 2.80 7.60 -7.83
C PRO A 70 2.90 7.87 -6.32
N LEU A 71 1.74 8.06 -5.69
CA LEU A 71 1.56 8.26 -4.26
C LEU A 71 0.73 7.09 -3.70
N VAL A 72 1.33 6.21 -2.90
CA VAL A 72 0.56 5.17 -2.21
C VAL A 72 0.03 5.77 -0.91
N LEU A 73 -1.29 5.91 -0.80
CA LEU A 73 -1.93 6.53 0.35
C LEU A 73 -1.88 5.64 1.59
N MET A 74 -1.51 6.22 2.73
CA MET A 74 -1.21 5.50 3.97
C MET A 74 -2.27 5.75 5.06
N ALA A 75 -1.89 5.53 6.32
CA ALA A 75 -2.81 5.54 7.46
C ALA A 75 -3.46 6.91 7.70
N GLU A 76 -2.76 8.01 7.42
CA GLU A 76 -3.19 9.39 7.67
C GLU A 76 -3.55 10.14 6.40
N ARG A 77 -3.81 9.41 5.30
CA ARG A 77 -4.28 9.99 4.04
C ARG A 77 -5.57 10.79 4.24
N GLN A 78 -5.80 11.77 3.38
CA GLN A 78 -7.09 12.46 3.23
C GLN A 78 -8.22 11.49 2.85
N THR A 79 -9.44 11.75 3.33
CA THR A 79 -10.62 10.92 3.04
C THR A 79 -11.10 11.04 1.59
N THR A 80 -10.85 12.19 0.96
CA THR A 80 -11.18 12.49 -0.45
C THR A 80 -9.96 13.05 -1.18
N GLY A 81 -9.92 12.92 -2.50
CA GLY A 81 -8.84 13.49 -3.30
C GLY A 81 -9.19 13.63 -4.77
N GLY A 82 -8.55 14.60 -5.43
CA GLY A 82 -8.81 14.96 -6.83
C GLY A 82 -7.83 14.34 -7.84
N TYR A 83 -7.00 13.38 -7.45
CA TYR A 83 -6.06 12.72 -8.37
C TYR A 83 -6.55 11.34 -8.80
N PRO A 84 -6.37 10.95 -10.08
CA PRO A 84 -6.76 9.64 -10.58
C PRO A 84 -5.96 8.54 -9.88
N LYS A 85 -6.64 7.45 -9.55
CA LYS A 85 -6.07 6.31 -8.84
C LYS A 85 -5.86 5.19 -9.87
N ILE A 86 -4.59 4.92 -10.19
CA ILE A 86 -4.22 3.91 -11.20
C ILE A 86 -4.47 2.48 -10.68
N ALA A 87 -4.34 2.28 -9.37
CA ALA A 87 -4.57 1.01 -8.72
C ALA A 87 -4.75 1.21 -7.20
N THR A 88 -5.10 0.14 -6.50
CA THR A 88 -5.14 0.06 -5.03
C THR A 88 -4.28 -1.10 -4.55
N LEU A 89 -3.35 -0.83 -3.64
CA LEU A 89 -2.51 -1.85 -3.00
C LEU A 89 -3.37 -2.80 -2.16
N ALA A 90 -3.15 -4.10 -2.29
CA ALA A 90 -3.80 -5.09 -1.45
C ALA A 90 -3.49 -4.82 0.02
N SER A 91 -4.50 -4.85 0.89
CA SER A 91 -4.33 -4.42 2.29
C SER A 91 -3.32 -5.26 3.07
N VAL A 92 -3.17 -6.54 2.72
CA VAL A 92 -2.16 -7.44 3.28
C VAL A 92 -0.72 -7.00 2.99
N ASP A 93 -0.50 -6.22 1.93
CA ASP A 93 0.83 -5.77 1.51
C ASP A 93 1.19 -4.37 2.05
N LEU A 94 0.23 -3.64 2.64
CA LEU A 94 0.46 -2.31 3.23
C LEU A 94 1.52 -2.29 4.35
N PRO A 95 1.48 -3.21 5.35
CA PRO A 95 2.51 -3.23 6.40
C PRO A 95 3.91 -3.46 5.82
N GLY A 96 4.01 -4.34 4.82
CA GLY A 96 5.25 -4.64 4.12
C GLY A 96 5.79 -3.47 3.29
N LEU A 97 4.93 -2.56 2.82
CA LEU A 97 5.36 -1.30 2.20
C LEU A 97 5.82 -0.28 3.25
N ALA A 98 5.07 -0.13 4.35
CA ALA A 98 5.35 0.84 5.41
C ALA A 98 6.73 0.63 6.05
N GLN A 99 7.14 -0.63 6.22
CA GLN A 99 8.41 -1.02 6.84
C GLN A 99 9.63 -0.95 5.89
N ARG A 100 9.44 -0.67 4.59
CA ARG A 100 10.57 -0.59 3.65
C ARG A 100 11.37 0.69 3.85
N PRO A 101 12.71 0.64 3.75
CA PRO A 101 13.53 1.85 3.80
C PRO A 101 13.44 2.64 2.49
N THR A 102 13.78 3.92 2.56
CA THR A 102 13.99 4.80 1.39
C THR A 102 15.02 4.19 0.43
N GLY A 103 14.84 4.39 -0.87
CA GLY A 103 15.69 3.85 -1.93
C GLY A 103 15.43 2.37 -2.25
N ARG A 104 14.65 1.65 -1.42
CA ARG A 104 14.30 0.26 -1.72
C ARG A 104 13.33 0.21 -2.90
N HIS A 105 13.58 -0.71 -3.82
CA HIS A 105 12.71 -0.91 -4.96
C HIS A 105 11.49 -1.80 -4.64
N VAL A 106 10.35 -1.44 -5.23
CA VAL A 106 9.11 -2.20 -5.32
C VAL A 106 8.78 -2.43 -6.80
N ARG A 107 8.03 -3.50 -7.06
CA ARG A 107 7.35 -3.76 -8.33
C ARG A 107 5.93 -4.15 -8.00
N PHE A 108 5.01 -3.84 -8.90
CA PHE A 108 3.60 -4.16 -8.72
C PHE A 108 3.20 -5.39 -9.53
N ARG A 109 2.26 -6.16 -9.02
CA ARG A 109 1.61 -7.26 -9.74
C ARG A 109 0.11 -7.07 -9.64
N ALA A 110 -0.55 -6.98 -10.80
CA ALA A 110 -1.99 -6.95 -10.84
C ALA A 110 -2.57 -8.27 -10.30
N VAL A 111 -3.58 -8.16 -9.46
CA VAL A 111 -4.42 -9.26 -8.96
C VAL A 111 -5.88 -8.86 -9.09
N SER A 112 -6.75 -9.86 -9.14
CA SER A 112 -8.19 -9.65 -8.95
C SER A 112 -8.49 -9.22 -7.51
N GLN A 113 -9.65 -8.61 -7.32
CA GLN A 113 -10.17 -8.29 -5.99
C GLN A 113 -10.28 -9.56 -5.11
N ALA A 114 -10.81 -10.65 -5.67
CA ALA A 114 -10.97 -11.92 -4.96
C ALA A 114 -9.61 -12.47 -4.47
N GLU A 115 -8.58 -12.48 -5.31
CA GLU A 115 -7.24 -12.90 -4.89
C GLU A 115 -6.64 -12.01 -3.79
N ALA A 116 -6.94 -10.71 -3.80
CA ALA A 116 -6.50 -9.79 -2.75
C ALA A 116 -7.23 -10.02 -1.42
N GLU A 117 -8.53 -10.33 -1.47
CA GLU A 117 -9.37 -10.68 -0.32
C GLU A 117 -8.93 -12.02 0.29
N ASP A 118 -8.75 -13.06 -0.53
CA ASP A 118 -8.26 -14.37 -0.10
C ASP A 118 -6.92 -14.25 0.63
N ALA A 119 -6.00 -13.46 0.07
CA ALA A 119 -4.71 -13.20 0.70
C ALA A 119 -4.83 -12.50 2.07
N LEU A 120 -5.80 -11.61 2.23
CA LEU A 120 -6.06 -10.95 3.51
C LEU A 120 -6.68 -11.91 4.53
N ILE A 121 -7.60 -12.78 4.09
CA ILE A 121 -8.22 -13.82 4.93
C ILE A 121 -7.14 -14.77 5.47
N VAL A 122 -6.25 -15.27 4.61
CA VAL A 122 -5.14 -16.14 5.00
C VAL A 122 -4.24 -15.45 6.04
N ALA A 123 -3.80 -14.22 5.77
CA ALA A 123 -2.94 -13.48 6.70
C ALA A 123 -3.61 -13.20 8.05
N ARG A 124 -4.93 -12.96 8.07
CA ARG A 124 -5.71 -12.79 9.30
C ARG A 124 -5.81 -14.09 10.09
N ALA A 125 -6.00 -15.22 9.42
CA ALA A 125 -6.02 -16.54 10.06
C ALA A 125 -4.65 -16.88 10.66
N GLU A 126 -3.56 -16.62 9.94
CA GLU A 126 -2.19 -16.80 10.46
C GLU A 126 -1.92 -15.95 11.70
N LEU A 127 -2.34 -14.67 11.69
CA LEU A 127 -2.25 -13.81 12.86
C LEU A 127 -3.07 -14.36 14.03
N GLY A 128 -4.29 -14.85 13.76
CA GLY A 128 -5.14 -15.51 14.75
C GLY A 128 -4.41 -16.68 15.43
N HIS A 129 -3.84 -17.59 14.64
CA HIS A 129 -3.06 -18.72 15.16
C HIS A 129 -1.87 -18.28 16.03
N CYS A 130 -1.15 -17.22 15.61
CA CYS A 130 -0.05 -16.67 16.41
C CYS A 130 -0.53 -16.10 17.75
N LEU A 131 -1.69 -15.45 17.78
CA LEU A 131 -2.26 -14.88 18.99
C LEU A 131 -2.76 -15.97 19.95
N ASP A 132 -3.37 -17.02 19.42
CA ASP A 132 -3.87 -18.16 20.21
C ASP A 132 -2.72 -18.97 20.85
N ALA A 133 -1.52 -18.92 20.23
CA ALA A 133 -0.32 -19.55 20.77
C ALA A 133 0.40 -18.72 21.85
N LEU A 134 -0.07 -17.52 22.19
CA LEU A 134 0.55 -16.69 23.22
C LEU A 134 0.25 -17.24 24.62
N GLU A 135 1.30 -17.42 25.41
CA GLU A 135 1.19 -17.75 26.83
C GLU A 135 1.44 -16.52 27.71
N GLU A 136 0.77 -16.45 28.86
CA GLU A 136 1.00 -15.38 29.83
C GLU A 136 2.44 -15.43 30.36
N LYS A 137 3.15 -14.30 30.28
CA LYS A 137 4.50 -14.17 30.82
C LYS A 137 4.47 -14.29 32.34
N ARG A 138 4.80 -15.47 32.87
CA ARG A 138 4.95 -15.69 34.32
C ARG A 138 6.07 -14.81 34.87
N LEU A 139 5.72 -13.84 35.71
CA LEU A 139 6.70 -13.04 36.45
C LEU A 139 7.41 -13.90 37.51
N PRO A 140 8.73 -13.72 37.70
CA PRO A 140 9.43 -14.41 38.78
C PRO A 140 8.82 -14.03 40.13
N ARG A 141 8.56 -15.02 40.99
CA ARG A 141 8.06 -14.78 42.35
C ARG A 141 9.03 -13.84 43.07
N ALA A 142 8.50 -12.76 43.66
CA ALA A 142 9.27 -11.88 44.52
C ALA A 142 9.94 -12.73 45.60
N LYS A 143 11.27 -12.63 45.73
CA LYS A 143 12.01 -13.28 46.82
C LYS A 143 11.41 -12.75 48.12
N GLY A 144 10.79 -13.65 48.90
CA GLY A 144 10.15 -13.31 50.16
C GLY A 144 11.12 -12.54 51.05
N GLY A 145 10.74 -11.31 51.41
CA GLY A 145 11.44 -10.54 52.43
C GLY A 145 11.41 -11.34 53.73
N MET A 146 12.59 -11.73 54.17
CA MET A 146 12.84 -12.30 55.48
C MET A 146 12.45 -11.24 56.51
N ARG A 147 11.50 -11.58 57.38
CA ARG A 147 11.13 -10.77 58.55
C ARG A 147 12.27 -10.72 59.56
#